data_AF-A0AA91BPQ9-F1
#
_entry.id   AF-A0AA91BPQ9-F1
#
_cell.length_a   1.000
_cell.length_b   1.000
_cell.length_c   1.000
_cell.angle_alpha   90.00
_cell.angle_beta   90.00
_cell.angle_gamma   90.00
#
_symmetry.space_group_name_H-M   'P 1'
#
loop_
_entity.id
_entity.type
_entity.pdbx_description
1 polymer ?
#
loop_
_entity_poly.entity_id
_entity_poly.type
_entity_poly.pdbx_seq_one_letter_code
_entity_poly.pdbx_strand_id
1 'polypeptide(L)'
;MIHSSPELLAVSRRWYEILRTKKNTEELRNFLSKAEELRFVGTGEGEYWSGQAVRDGVSGFFAEIPAPVVFEEIEAEAFENGETGWSSFVHKIQFVGFDEAVFYRTVLIFVLEGAAWKIINRHASVPTPNIELVGKEQLAIQKLIDAARDEGPELTQTEGLASVLFTDVEGSTALAEALGDQRWSVLIENHFRVLSAIIEKHHGQFVKSLGDGTLSVFPSAKEALAAAIKIQKAIASVSEEPFFGIRIGIHTGDVVQSRGDFFGTVVNKASRITTAGVAGEILVSDVTRAMVAGQTGFSFSGLEPRLLKGLRGHHVLYRLQWNN
;
A
#
# COMPACT_ATOMS: atom_id res chain seq x y z
N MET A 1 28.25 33.23 0.41
CA MET A 1 27.80 34.18 -0.63
C MET A 1 27.35 33.33 -1.81
N ILE A 2 26.18 33.59 -2.38
CA ILE A 2 25.64 32.79 -3.48
C ILE A 2 26.44 33.06 -4.75
N HIS A 3 26.84 32.01 -5.46
CA HIS A 3 27.47 32.13 -6.78
C HIS A 3 27.05 30.99 -7.71
N SER A 4 27.26 31.17 -9.01
CA SER A 4 27.02 30.11 -10.00
C SER A 4 27.92 28.90 -9.72
N SER A 5 27.39 27.69 -9.94
CA SER A 5 28.07 26.42 -9.69
C SER A 5 28.14 25.55 -10.94
N PRO A 6 29.27 25.56 -11.67
CA PRO A 6 29.51 24.61 -12.77
C PRO A 6 29.51 23.14 -12.31
N GLU A 7 29.90 22.89 -11.05
CA GLU A 7 29.93 21.55 -10.47
C GLU A 7 28.52 20.98 -10.31
N LEU A 8 27.60 21.73 -9.66
CA LEU A 8 26.22 21.30 -9.51
C LEU A 8 25.53 21.14 -10.87
N LEU A 9 25.83 22.01 -11.83
CA LEU A 9 25.35 21.86 -13.20
C LEU A 9 25.79 20.52 -13.83
N ALA A 10 27.07 20.14 -13.64
CA ALA A 10 27.59 18.86 -14.11
C ALA A 10 26.99 17.65 -13.38
N VAL A 11 26.77 17.75 -12.07
CA VAL A 11 26.07 16.72 -11.27
C VAL A 11 24.64 16.53 -11.79
N SER A 12 23.88 17.61 -11.97
CA SER A 12 22.51 17.58 -12.48
C SER A 12 22.43 16.99 -13.88
N ARG A 13 23.36 17.36 -14.79
CA ARG A 13 23.38 16.78 -16.15
C ARG A 13 23.66 15.28 -16.15
N ARG A 14 24.51 14.76 -15.25
CA ARG A 14 24.70 13.31 -15.10
C ARG A 14 23.42 12.61 -14.65
N TRP A 15 22.68 13.23 -13.73
CA TRP A 15 21.36 12.75 -13.34
C TRP A 15 20.41 12.69 -14.54
N TYR A 16 20.29 13.77 -15.32
CA TYR A 16 19.42 13.79 -16.51
C TYR A 16 19.86 12.85 -17.62
N GLU A 17 21.17 12.61 -17.77
CA GLU A 17 21.68 11.66 -18.76
C GLU A 17 21.22 10.22 -18.47
N ILE A 18 21.15 9.84 -17.19
CA ILE A 18 20.55 8.56 -16.77
C ILE A 18 19.05 8.55 -17.12
N LEU A 19 18.33 9.65 -16.85
CA LEU A 19 16.90 9.74 -17.16
C LEU A 19 16.62 9.68 -18.67
N ARG A 20 17.50 10.27 -19.48
CA ARG A 20 17.40 10.31 -20.95
C ARG A 20 17.72 8.96 -21.56
N THR A 21 18.83 8.34 -21.14
CA THR A 21 19.32 7.09 -21.75
C THR A 21 18.66 5.84 -21.17
N LYS A 22 18.08 5.95 -19.97
CA LYS A 22 17.57 4.83 -19.17
C LYS A 22 18.62 3.77 -18.83
N LYS A 23 19.91 4.07 -19.02
CA LYS A 23 21.02 3.18 -18.66
C LYS A 23 21.41 3.42 -17.22
N ASN A 24 21.66 2.34 -16.48
CA ASN A 24 22.12 2.37 -15.08
C ASN A 24 21.19 3.16 -14.14
N THR A 25 19.86 2.99 -14.25
CA THR A 25 18.90 3.65 -13.35
C THR A 25 19.17 3.37 -11.86
N GLU A 26 19.78 2.23 -11.54
CA GLU A 26 20.25 1.88 -10.19
C GLU A 26 21.24 2.90 -9.60
N GLU A 27 21.96 3.65 -10.43
CA GLU A 27 22.88 4.68 -9.98
C GLU A 27 22.15 5.94 -9.48
N LEU A 28 20.88 6.16 -9.82
CA LEU A 28 20.11 7.34 -9.40
C LEU A 28 20.10 7.51 -7.88
N ARG A 29 20.01 6.40 -7.13
CA ARG A 29 20.05 6.40 -5.66
C ARG A 29 21.34 7.03 -5.09
N ASN A 30 22.43 7.00 -5.85
CA ASN A 30 23.72 7.53 -5.43
C ASN A 30 23.75 9.06 -5.50
N PHE A 31 22.85 9.69 -6.26
CA PHE A 31 22.70 11.14 -6.32
C PHE A 31 21.87 11.68 -5.16
N LEU A 32 21.06 10.85 -4.51
CA LEU A 32 20.17 11.28 -3.44
C LEU A 32 20.88 11.34 -2.08
N SER A 33 20.44 12.25 -1.22
CA SER A 33 20.88 12.40 0.18
C SER A 33 20.38 11.24 1.03
N LYS A 34 21.14 10.86 2.06
CA LYS A 34 20.73 9.82 3.03
C LYS A 34 19.87 10.39 4.17
N ALA A 35 19.71 11.70 4.22
CA ALA A 35 19.00 12.36 5.30
C ALA A 35 17.48 12.11 5.23
N GLU A 36 16.83 12.09 6.39
CA GLU A 36 15.38 11.88 6.50
C GLU A 36 14.59 13.03 5.86
N GLU A 37 15.21 14.19 5.72
CA GLU A 37 14.70 15.40 5.07
C GLU A 37 14.66 15.27 3.54
N LEU A 38 15.13 14.17 2.94
CA LEU A 38 14.99 13.93 1.51
C LEU A 38 13.52 14.07 1.10
N ARG A 39 13.24 14.91 0.09
CA ARG A 39 11.91 15.11 -0.49
C ARG A 39 11.91 14.88 -1.98
N PHE A 40 10.85 14.25 -2.47
CA PHE A 40 10.62 14.03 -3.89
C PHE A 40 9.18 14.43 -4.22
N VAL A 41 9.05 15.47 -5.03
CA VAL A 41 7.78 16.03 -5.46
C VAL A 41 7.65 15.81 -6.96
N GLY A 42 6.64 15.03 -7.33
CA GLY A 42 6.24 14.75 -8.69
C GLY A 42 5.23 15.76 -9.23
N THR A 43 4.53 15.33 -10.26
CA THR A 43 3.61 16.13 -11.08
C THR A 43 2.16 15.69 -10.95
N GLY A 44 1.93 14.47 -10.45
CA GLY A 44 0.61 13.93 -10.16
C GLY A 44 0.08 14.28 -8.77
N GLU A 45 -1.23 14.10 -8.58
CA GLU A 45 -1.86 14.18 -7.27
C GLU A 45 -1.26 13.14 -6.32
N GLY A 46 -0.92 13.57 -5.09
CA GLY A 46 -0.32 12.67 -4.09
C GLY A 46 1.15 12.30 -4.33
N GLU A 47 1.79 12.77 -5.41
CA GLU A 47 3.22 12.54 -5.67
C GLU A 47 4.11 13.43 -4.78
N TYR A 48 3.98 13.27 -3.47
CA TYR A 48 4.78 13.93 -2.45
C TYR A 48 5.37 12.87 -1.52
N TRP A 49 6.65 12.60 -1.68
CA TRP A 49 7.33 11.49 -1.01
C TRP A 49 8.56 11.96 -0.23
N SER A 50 8.97 11.19 0.76
CA SER A 50 10.08 11.55 1.64
C SER A 50 10.91 10.37 2.14
N GLY A 51 12.13 10.68 2.58
CA GLY A 51 12.99 9.77 3.33
C GLY A 51 13.50 8.56 2.54
N GLN A 52 13.77 7.47 3.25
CA GLN A 52 14.43 6.29 2.72
C GLN A 52 13.66 5.62 1.58
N ALA A 53 12.33 5.61 1.62
CA ALA A 53 11.50 5.03 0.57
C ALA A 53 11.72 5.69 -0.81
N VAL A 54 12.01 7.00 -0.83
CA VAL A 54 12.40 7.70 -2.07
C VAL A 54 13.70 7.13 -2.62
N ARG A 55 14.72 6.95 -1.77
CA ARG A 55 16.02 6.41 -2.20
C ARG A 55 15.90 5.01 -2.79
N ASP A 56 15.07 4.19 -2.16
CA ASP A 56 14.91 2.78 -2.56
C ASP A 56 14.04 2.66 -3.82
N GLY A 57 13.08 3.56 -4.01
CA GLY A 57 12.10 3.51 -5.11
C GLY A 57 12.49 4.25 -6.38
N VAL A 58 13.46 5.18 -6.30
CA VAL A 58 13.79 6.09 -7.40
C VAL A 58 14.20 5.36 -8.69
N SER A 59 14.95 4.25 -8.59
CA SER A 59 15.36 3.47 -9.77
C SER A 59 14.14 2.88 -10.46
N GLY A 60 13.27 2.20 -9.71
CA GLY A 60 12.04 1.60 -10.22
C GLY A 60 11.11 2.65 -10.84
N PHE A 61 10.95 3.81 -10.18
CA PHE A 61 10.10 4.90 -10.65
C PHE A 61 10.51 5.37 -12.04
N PHE A 62 11.80 5.64 -12.25
CA PHE A 62 12.29 6.12 -13.54
C PHE A 62 12.46 5.02 -14.59
N ALA A 63 12.56 3.76 -14.19
CA ALA A 63 12.57 2.60 -15.08
C ALA A 63 11.18 2.32 -15.68
N GLU A 64 10.09 2.66 -14.99
CA GLU A 64 8.72 2.57 -15.51
C GLU A 64 8.43 3.62 -16.61
N ILE A 65 9.20 4.71 -16.64
CA ILE A 65 9.09 5.76 -17.65
C ILE A 65 9.91 5.36 -18.90
N PRO A 66 9.32 5.32 -20.10
CA PRO A 66 10.04 4.98 -21.33
C PRO A 66 11.15 5.98 -21.65
N ALA A 67 12.12 5.58 -22.47
CA ALA A 67 13.12 6.52 -22.98
C ALA A 67 12.43 7.56 -23.88
N PRO A 68 12.70 8.86 -23.69
CA PRO A 68 12.13 9.89 -24.53
C PRO A 68 12.75 9.86 -25.94
N VAL A 69 11.93 10.17 -26.95
CA VAL A 69 12.39 10.36 -28.35
C VAL A 69 12.95 11.75 -28.57
N VAL A 70 12.48 12.73 -27.81
CA VAL A 70 13.04 14.09 -27.74
C VAL A 70 13.40 14.37 -26.28
N PHE A 71 14.63 14.82 -26.04
CA PHE A 71 15.07 15.31 -24.73
C PHE A 71 16.09 16.42 -24.96
N GLU A 72 15.60 17.65 -25.00
CA GLU A 72 16.39 18.84 -25.32
C GLU A 72 16.49 19.72 -24.07
N GLU A 73 17.71 20.11 -23.67
CA GLU A 73 17.95 21.09 -22.61
C GLU A 73 17.71 22.49 -23.17
N ILE A 74 16.71 23.20 -22.65
CA ILE A 74 16.32 24.55 -23.10
C ILE A 74 16.95 25.61 -22.18
N GLU A 75 16.87 25.38 -20.87
CA GLU A 75 17.45 26.25 -19.84
C GLU A 75 18.10 25.40 -18.75
N ALA A 76 19.25 25.84 -18.25
CA ALA A 76 19.96 25.17 -17.17
C ALA A 76 20.80 26.18 -16.38
N GLU A 77 20.53 26.29 -15.09
CA GLU A 77 21.27 27.14 -14.16
C GLU A 77 21.52 26.40 -12.85
N ALA A 78 22.65 26.68 -12.20
CA ALA A 78 22.96 26.12 -10.90
C ALA A 78 23.75 27.12 -10.05
N PHE A 79 23.49 27.10 -8.75
CA PHE A 79 24.06 28.01 -7.77
C PHE A 79 24.39 27.26 -6.48
N GLU A 80 25.39 27.73 -5.76
CA GLU A 80 25.77 27.19 -4.45
C GLU A 80 26.05 28.30 -3.44
N ASN A 81 25.92 27.95 -2.17
CA ASN A 81 26.23 28.78 -1.02
C ASN A 81 26.73 27.88 0.12
N GLY A 82 28.06 27.74 0.21
CA GLY A 82 28.69 26.85 1.19
C GLY A 82 28.34 25.39 0.89
N GLU A 83 27.75 24.70 1.87
CA GLU A 83 27.42 23.26 1.78
C GLU A 83 26.01 23.00 1.20
N THR A 84 25.38 24.01 0.63
CA THR A 84 24.05 23.92 0.02
C THR A 84 24.05 24.50 -1.38
N GLY A 85 23.18 24.00 -2.25
CA GLY A 85 23.02 24.55 -3.58
C GLY A 85 21.74 24.11 -4.26
N TRP A 86 21.49 24.61 -5.46
CA TRP A 86 20.33 24.25 -6.24
C TRP A 86 20.61 24.37 -7.73
N SER A 87 19.83 23.65 -8.53
CA SER A 87 19.80 23.81 -9.97
C SER A 87 18.38 23.86 -10.51
N SER A 88 18.16 24.70 -11.51
CA SER A 88 16.91 24.84 -12.24
C SER A 88 17.11 24.42 -13.69
N PHE A 89 16.20 23.60 -14.21
CA PHE A 89 16.25 23.12 -15.59
C PHE A 89 14.89 23.23 -16.24
N VAL A 90 14.90 23.53 -17.54
CA VAL A 90 13.76 23.36 -18.45
C VAL A 90 14.21 22.46 -19.58
N HIS A 91 13.55 21.33 -19.74
CA HIS A 91 13.75 20.43 -20.87
C HIS A 91 12.50 20.40 -21.75
N LYS A 92 12.68 20.22 -23.05
CA LYS A 92 11.62 19.81 -23.96
C LYS A 92 11.69 18.31 -24.14
N ILE A 93 10.62 17.61 -23.79
CA ILE A 93 10.56 16.14 -23.81
C ILE A 93 9.40 15.62 -24.65
N GLN A 94 9.61 14.49 -25.33
CA GLN A 94 8.55 13.78 -26.05
C GLN A 94 8.76 12.26 -25.91
N PHE A 95 7.67 11.52 -25.79
CA PHE A 95 7.67 10.06 -25.70
C PHE A 95 7.01 9.42 -26.93
N VAL A 96 7.35 8.17 -27.21
CA VAL A 96 6.72 7.39 -28.28
C VAL A 96 5.22 7.28 -28.01
N GLY A 97 4.39 7.56 -29.02
CA GLY A 97 2.93 7.46 -28.92
C GLY A 97 2.24 8.77 -28.50
N PHE A 98 2.99 9.86 -28.32
CA PHE A 98 2.46 11.18 -27.99
C PHE A 98 2.93 12.21 -29.02
N ASP A 99 1.98 12.87 -29.68
CA ASP A 99 2.25 13.72 -30.85
C ASP A 99 2.91 15.06 -30.50
N GLU A 100 2.70 15.57 -29.27
CA GLU A 100 3.24 16.85 -28.82
C GLU A 100 4.37 16.69 -27.80
N ALA A 101 5.41 17.52 -27.96
CA ALA A 101 6.47 17.65 -26.96
C ALA A 101 6.05 18.63 -25.86
N VAL A 102 6.36 18.29 -24.61
CA VAL A 102 6.02 19.10 -23.43
C VAL A 102 7.26 19.71 -22.78
N PHE A 103 7.06 20.80 -22.05
CA PHE A 103 8.11 21.39 -21.21
C PHE A 103 8.12 20.76 -19.82
N TYR A 104 9.25 20.17 -19.48
CA TYR A 104 9.56 19.56 -18.20
C TYR A 104 10.47 20.48 -17.40
N ARG A 105 9.93 21.06 -16.32
CA ARG A 105 10.67 21.96 -15.44
C ARG A 105 11.11 21.20 -14.19
N THR A 106 12.32 21.43 -13.71
CA THR A 106 12.81 20.76 -12.50
C THR A 106 13.65 21.69 -11.66
N VAL A 107 13.48 21.60 -10.35
CA VAL A 107 14.38 22.17 -9.36
C VAL A 107 14.98 21.02 -8.55
N LEU A 108 16.30 20.98 -8.48
CA LEU A 108 17.05 20.08 -7.60
C LEU A 108 17.72 20.95 -6.52
N ILE A 109 17.50 20.60 -5.25
CA ILE A 109 18.19 21.21 -4.11
C ILE A 109 19.22 20.20 -3.60
N PHE A 110 20.40 20.68 -3.31
CA PHE A 110 21.55 19.90 -2.92
C PHE A 110 22.06 20.26 -1.53
N VAL A 111 22.60 19.26 -0.86
CA VAL A 111 23.45 19.37 0.32
C VAL A 111 24.78 18.67 0.03
N LEU A 112 25.87 19.18 0.60
CA LEU A 112 27.17 18.54 0.51
C LEU A 112 27.28 17.48 1.62
N GLU A 113 27.29 16.20 1.24
CA GLU A 113 27.52 15.09 2.18
C GLU A 113 28.95 14.57 2.02
N GLY A 114 29.82 14.95 2.96
CA GLY A 114 31.25 14.70 2.86
C GLY A 114 31.85 15.48 1.68
N ALA A 115 32.27 14.77 0.63
CA ALA A 115 32.85 15.36 -0.58
C ALA A 115 31.95 15.22 -1.81
N ALA A 116 30.66 14.92 -1.63
CA ALA A 116 29.74 14.68 -2.74
C ALA A 116 28.43 15.47 -2.57
N TRP A 117 28.07 16.21 -3.61
CA TRP A 117 26.76 16.84 -3.71
C TRP A 117 25.65 15.80 -3.81
N LYS A 118 24.65 15.92 -2.94
CA LYS A 118 23.49 15.04 -2.87
C LYS A 118 22.20 15.82 -3.00
N ILE A 119 21.29 15.36 -3.83
CA ILE A 119 19.94 15.89 -3.96
C ILE A 119 19.18 15.60 -2.67
N ILE A 120 18.78 16.65 -1.95
CA ILE A 120 17.92 16.59 -0.77
C ILE A 120 16.47 16.93 -1.12
N ASN A 121 16.23 17.66 -2.20
CA ASN A 121 14.88 17.92 -2.69
C ASN A 121 14.88 17.88 -4.21
N ARG A 122 13.91 17.16 -4.78
CA ARG A 122 13.62 17.21 -6.21
C ARG A 122 12.16 17.58 -6.37
N HIS A 123 11.90 18.65 -7.11
CA HIS A 123 10.57 18.98 -7.60
C HIS A 123 10.62 19.01 -9.12
N ALA A 124 9.69 18.34 -9.78
CA ALA A 124 9.48 18.57 -11.20
C ALA A 124 8.03 18.86 -11.52
N SER A 125 7.84 19.59 -12.61
CA SER A 125 6.55 20.08 -13.09
C SER A 125 6.42 19.80 -14.58
N VAL A 126 5.35 19.11 -14.96
CA VAL A 126 4.80 19.05 -16.32
C VAL A 126 3.35 19.52 -16.28
N PRO A 127 2.84 20.19 -17.32
CA PRO A 127 1.46 20.65 -17.37
C PRO A 127 0.44 19.54 -17.71
N THR A 128 0.87 18.28 -17.75
CA THR A 128 0.09 17.13 -18.23
C THR A 128 0.22 15.98 -17.21
N PRO A 129 -0.88 15.32 -16.80
CA PRO A 129 -0.82 14.16 -15.91
C PRO A 129 0.08 13.04 -16.45
N ASN A 130 0.78 12.33 -15.57
CA ASN A 130 1.74 11.30 -15.99
C ASN A 130 1.10 10.17 -16.82
N ILE A 131 -0.13 9.76 -16.49
CA ILE A 131 -0.87 8.76 -17.27
C ILE A 131 -1.14 9.24 -18.70
N GLU A 132 -1.40 10.54 -18.88
CA GLU A 132 -1.62 11.17 -20.20
C GLU A 132 -0.31 11.43 -20.95
N LEU A 133 0.84 11.45 -20.25
CA LEU A 133 2.15 11.73 -20.85
C LEU A 133 2.95 10.47 -21.21
N VAL A 134 2.76 9.39 -20.46
CA VAL A 134 3.54 8.14 -20.63
C VAL A 134 2.70 6.87 -20.65
N GLY A 135 1.37 6.98 -20.55
CA GLY A 135 0.43 5.86 -20.66
C GLY A 135 0.42 4.92 -19.45
N LYS A 136 1.16 5.26 -18.38
CA LYS A 136 1.26 4.48 -17.14
C LYS A 136 1.39 5.43 -15.96
N GLU A 137 0.87 4.99 -14.82
CA GLU A 137 1.15 5.60 -13.53
C GLU A 137 2.50 5.09 -13.00
N GLN A 138 3.30 5.95 -12.39
CA GLN A 138 4.60 5.56 -11.82
C GLN A 138 4.44 5.29 -10.33
N LEU A 139 4.17 4.05 -9.99
CA LEU A 139 3.81 3.66 -8.63
C LEU A 139 4.99 3.12 -7.83
N ALA A 140 6.22 3.01 -8.38
CA ALA A 140 7.31 2.34 -7.67
C ALA A 140 7.65 2.95 -6.29
N ILE A 141 7.75 4.29 -6.17
CA ILE A 141 7.99 4.94 -4.87
C ILE A 141 6.75 4.78 -3.98
N GLN A 142 5.55 4.96 -4.54
CA GLN A 142 4.30 4.80 -3.82
C GLN A 142 4.15 3.37 -3.27
N LYS A 143 4.46 2.34 -4.06
CA LYS A 143 4.47 0.93 -3.66
C LYS A 143 5.47 0.63 -2.56
N LEU A 144 6.61 1.31 -2.49
CA LEU A 144 7.55 1.14 -1.39
C LEU A 144 7.10 1.86 -0.12
N ILE A 145 6.45 3.01 -0.27
CA ILE A 145 5.80 3.69 0.86
C ILE A 145 4.64 2.83 1.38
N ASP A 146 3.84 2.26 0.48
CA ASP A 146 2.77 1.35 0.81
C ASP A 146 3.33 0.06 1.40
N ALA A 147 4.43 -0.49 0.87
CA ALA A 147 5.12 -1.65 1.44
C ALA A 147 5.69 -1.38 2.83
N ALA A 148 6.25 -0.18 3.06
CA ALA A 148 6.73 0.27 4.37
C ALA A 148 5.58 0.60 5.34
N ARG A 149 4.37 0.86 4.83
CA ARG A 149 3.12 0.95 5.60
C ARG A 149 2.45 -0.43 5.79
N ASP A 150 2.72 -1.38 4.90
CA ASP A 150 2.27 -2.79 4.90
C ASP A 150 3.13 -3.68 5.81
N GLU A 151 4.27 -3.17 6.30
CA GLU A 151 4.65 -3.48 7.67
C GLU A 151 3.58 -2.84 8.57
N GLY A 152 2.46 -3.56 8.70
CA GLY A 152 1.43 -3.24 9.67
C GLY A 152 2.05 -2.99 11.05
N PRO A 153 1.31 -2.36 11.98
CA PRO A 153 1.84 -2.07 13.31
C PRO A 153 2.54 -3.31 13.89
N GLU A 154 3.68 -3.11 14.58
CA GLU A 154 4.41 -4.23 15.22
C GLU A 154 3.41 -5.14 15.95
N LEU A 155 3.38 -6.40 15.51
CA LEU A 155 2.44 -7.37 16.04
C LEU A 155 2.79 -7.62 17.51
N THR A 156 1.83 -7.40 18.40
CA THR A 156 2.02 -7.65 19.84
C THR A 156 2.10 -9.14 20.13
N GLN A 157 1.48 -9.96 19.28
CA GLN A 157 1.58 -11.41 19.33
C GLN A 157 2.52 -11.93 18.25
N THR A 158 3.70 -12.38 18.64
CA THR A 158 4.75 -12.82 17.72
C THR A 158 4.86 -14.36 17.62
N GLU A 159 4.35 -15.08 18.63
CA GLU A 159 4.29 -16.54 18.69
C GLU A 159 3.12 -17.06 19.56
N GLY A 160 2.78 -18.34 19.42
CA GLY A 160 1.75 -19.03 20.21
C GLY A 160 0.35 -18.98 19.58
N LEU A 161 -0.68 -19.27 20.37
CA LEU A 161 -2.05 -19.43 19.87
C LEU A 161 -2.68 -18.06 19.57
N ALA A 162 -3.08 -17.82 18.31
CA ALA A 162 -3.79 -16.61 17.89
C ALA A 162 -5.03 -16.94 17.06
N SER A 163 -5.96 -15.99 17.01
CA SER A 163 -7.13 -16.05 16.13
C SER A 163 -6.98 -15.08 14.97
N VAL A 164 -6.94 -15.61 13.76
CA VAL A 164 -6.82 -14.85 12.52
C VAL A 164 -8.22 -14.64 11.94
N LEU A 165 -8.56 -13.39 11.66
CA LEU A 165 -9.81 -12.96 11.05
C LEU A 165 -9.50 -12.34 9.69
N PHE A 166 -10.23 -12.77 8.67
CA PHE A 166 -10.23 -12.17 7.35
C PHE A 166 -11.61 -11.60 7.04
N THR A 167 -11.63 -10.46 6.36
CA THR A 167 -12.82 -9.92 5.71
C THR A 167 -12.61 -9.83 4.21
N ASP A 168 -13.71 -9.84 3.47
CA ASP A 168 -13.71 -9.68 2.01
C ASP A 168 -15.05 -9.08 1.57
N VAL A 169 -15.05 -8.13 0.64
CA VAL A 169 -16.27 -7.47 0.17
C VAL A 169 -16.86 -8.27 -0.98
N GLU A 170 -18.15 -8.58 -0.91
CA GLU A 170 -18.80 -9.33 -1.99
C GLU A 170 -19.06 -8.41 -3.20
N GLY A 171 -18.68 -8.89 -4.40
CA GLY A 171 -18.94 -8.17 -5.64
C GLY A 171 -18.14 -6.87 -5.81
N SER A 172 -17.04 -6.70 -5.07
CA SER A 172 -16.22 -5.50 -5.07
C SER A 172 -15.75 -5.03 -6.44
N THR A 173 -15.38 -5.95 -7.34
CA THR A 173 -14.99 -5.59 -8.71
C THR A 173 -16.13 -4.90 -9.47
N ALA A 174 -17.35 -5.47 -9.42
CA ALA A 174 -18.50 -4.89 -10.09
C ALA A 174 -18.94 -3.57 -9.45
N LEU A 175 -18.79 -3.43 -8.13
CA LEU A 175 -19.04 -2.19 -7.42
C LEU A 175 -18.03 -1.10 -7.79
N ALA A 176 -16.73 -1.45 -7.85
CA ALA A 176 -15.67 -0.54 -8.26
C ALA A 176 -15.89 -0.03 -9.68
N GLU A 177 -16.20 -0.93 -10.63
CA GLU A 177 -16.53 -0.56 -12.02
C GLU A 177 -17.75 0.38 -12.10
N ALA A 178 -18.79 0.13 -11.32
CA ALA A 178 -20.00 0.94 -11.35
C ALA A 178 -19.83 2.34 -10.72
N LEU A 179 -18.98 2.46 -9.71
CA LEU A 179 -18.78 3.69 -8.93
C LEU A 179 -17.62 4.56 -9.44
N GLY A 180 -16.69 3.94 -10.17
CA GLY A 180 -15.40 4.52 -10.52
C GLY A 180 -14.39 4.39 -9.37
N ASP A 181 -13.12 4.16 -9.73
CA ASP A 181 -12.04 3.82 -8.80
C ASP A 181 -11.86 4.84 -7.66
N GLN A 182 -11.98 6.14 -7.96
CA GLN A 182 -11.80 7.19 -6.97
C GLN A 182 -12.88 7.13 -5.87
N ARG A 183 -14.15 6.97 -6.25
CA ARG A 183 -15.26 6.91 -5.29
C ARG A 183 -15.24 5.60 -4.50
N TRP A 184 -14.87 4.50 -5.16
CA TRP A 184 -14.69 3.21 -4.52
C TRP A 184 -13.57 3.25 -3.45
N SER A 185 -12.44 3.86 -3.78
CA SER A 185 -11.29 4.01 -2.87
C SER A 185 -11.67 4.74 -1.57
N VAL A 186 -12.34 5.89 -1.66
CA VAL A 186 -12.80 6.66 -0.49
C VAL A 186 -13.77 5.85 0.39
N LEU A 187 -14.67 5.09 -0.25
CA LEU A 187 -15.64 4.27 0.44
C LEU A 187 -14.97 3.10 1.18
N ILE A 188 -14.00 2.42 0.55
CA ILE A 188 -13.22 1.36 1.16
C ILE A 188 -12.33 1.90 2.30
N GLU A 189 -11.75 3.09 2.15
CA GLU A 189 -10.96 3.69 3.23
C GLU A 189 -11.80 3.98 4.48
N ASN A 190 -12.99 4.54 4.30
CA ASN A 190 -13.94 4.75 5.40
C ASN A 190 -14.38 3.43 6.03
N HIS A 191 -14.58 2.40 5.21
CA HIS A 191 -14.89 1.05 5.68
C HIS A 191 -13.76 0.49 6.56
N PHE A 192 -12.51 0.56 6.11
CA PHE A 192 -11.37 0.12 6.89
C PHE A 192 -11.23 0.88 8.20
N ARG A 193 -11.52 2.19 8.23
CA ARG A 193 -11.53 2.98 9.48
C ARG A 193 -12.52 2.42 10.51
N VAL A 194 -13.72 2.04 10.07
CA VAL A 194 -14.73 1.42 10.95
C VAL A 194 -14.26 0.06 11.45
N LEU A 195 -13.72 -0.78 10.57
CA LEU A 195 -13.20 -2.09 10.93
C LEU A 195 -12.07 -1.98 11.95
N SER A 196 -11.06 -1.16 11.69
CA SER A 196 -9.91 -0.96 12.58
C SER A 196 -10.34 -0.53 13.98
N ALA A 197 -11.27 0.42 14.09
CA ALA A 197 -11.78 0.85 15.39
C ALA A 197 -12.49 -0.28 16.17
N ILE A 198 -13.23 -1.16 15.48
CA ILE A 198 -13.88 -2.31 16.12
C ILE A 198 -12.84 -3.36 16.52
N ILE A 199 -11.86 -3.64 15.65
CA ILE A 199 -10.78 -4.60 15.89
C ILE A 199 -9.99 -4.21 17.14
N GLU A 200 -9.52 -2.96 17.22
CA GLU A 200 -8.75 -2.44 18.36
C GLU A 200 -9.56 -2.48 19.66
N LYS A 201 -10.85 -2.14 19.60
CA LYS A 201 -11.76 -2.19 20.77
C LYS A 201 -11.91 -3.60 21.36
N HIS A 202 -11.69 -4.63 20.56
CA HIS A 202 -11.68 -6.04 20.99
C HIS A 202 -10.26 -6.59 21.05
N HIS A 203 -9.27 -5.74 21.33
CA HIS A 203 -7.87 -6.13 21.55
C HIS A 203 -7.21 -6.83 20.35
N GLY A 204 -7.81 -6.72 19.16
CA GLY A 204 -7.20 -7.18 17.93
C GLY A 204 -6.26 -6.15 17.33
N GLN A 205 -5.44 -6.61 16.39
CA GLN A 205 -4.60 -5.76 15.58
C GLN A 205 -5.02 -5.88 14.12
N PHE A 206 -5.31 -4.74 13.50
CA PHE A 206 -5.43 -4.65 12.05
C PHE A 206 -4.03 -4.82 11.46
N VAL A 207 -3.80 -5.90 10.72
CA VAL A 207 -2.48 -6.20 10.16
C VAL A 207 -2.29 -5.47 8.84
N LYS A 208 -3.19 -5.70 7.87
CA LYS A 208 -3.14 -5.07 6.54
C LYS A 208 -4.44 -5.23 5.78
N SER A 209 -4.61 -4.42 4.75
CA SER A 209 -5.63 -4.62 3.72
C SER A 209 -5.11 -5.59 2.65
N LEU A 210 -6.05 -6.19 1.90
CA LEU A 210 -5.79 -7.14 0.82
C LEU A 210 -6.70 -6.78 -0.36
N GLY A 211 -6.51 -5.58 -0.91
CA GLY A 211 -7.47 -4.95 -1.82
C GLY A 211 -8.65 -4.39 -1.04
N ASP A 212 -9.82 -4.99 -1.22
CA ASP A 212 -11.08 -4.70 -0.53
C ASP A 212 -11.31 -5.57 0.72
N GLY A 213 -10.49 -6.60 0.91
CA GLY A 213 -10.46 -7.43 2.11
C GLY A 213 -9.48 -6.93 3.18
N THR A 214 -9.53 -7.54 4.37
CA THR A 214 -8.61 -7.21 5.48
C THR A 214 -8.10 -8.47 6.16
N LEU A 215 -6.93 -8.35 6.80
CA LEU A 215 -6.34 -9.32 7.70
C LEU A 215 -6.21 -8.70 9.08
N SER A 216 -6.71 -9.40 10.10
CA SER A 216 -6.57 -9.02 11.50
C SER A 216 -6.23 -10.21 12.36
N VAL A 217 -5.55 -9.95 13.48
CA VAL A 217 -5.24 -10.96 14.48
C VAL A 217 -5.76 -10.57 15.84
N PHE A 218 -6.11 -11.57 16.63
CA PHE A 218 -6.65 -11.41 17.97
C PHE A 218 -5.95 -12.37 18.92
N PRO A 219 -5.76 -11.97 20.18
CA PRO A 219 -5.14 -12.81 21.20
C PRO A 219 -5.99 -14.02 21.59
N SER A 220 -7.28 -14.05 21.24
CA SER A 220 -8.15 -15.19 21.51
C SER A 220 -9.33 -15.31 20.54
N ALA A 221 -9.90 -16.52 20.47
CA ALA A 221 -11.09 -16.79 19.66
C ALA A 221 -12.30 -15.97 20.12
N LYS A 222 -12.44 -15.76 21.43
CA LYS A 222 -13.54 -14.98 22.01
C LYS A 222 -13.54 -13.55 21.48
N GLU A 223 -12.38 -12.89 21.51
CA GLU A 223 -12.23 -11.51 21.05
C GLU A 223 -12.50 -11.40 19.54
N ALA A 224 -11.94 -12.31 18.74
CA ALA A 224 -12.18 -12.35 17.29
C ALA A 224 -13.66 -12.50 16.93
N LEU A 225 -14.38 -13.39 17.64
CA LEU A 225 -15.81 -13.63 17.41
C LEU A 225 -16.66 -12.43 17.83
N ALA A 226 -16.35 -11.79 18.95
CA ALA A 226 -17.03 -10.59 19.41
C ALA A 226 -16.84 -9.43 18.41
N ALA A 227 -15.61 -9.22 17.94
CA ALA A 227 -15.30 -8.25 16.91
C ALA A 227 -16.08 -8.54 15.61
N ALA A 228 -16.08 -9.78 15.13
CA ALA A 228 -16.79 -10.17 13.91
C ALA A 228 -18.29 -9.88 13.97
N ILE A 229 -18.94 -10.17 15.10
CA ILE A 229 -20.37 -9.83 15.33
C ILE A 229 -20.57 -8.32 15.24
N LYS A 230 -19.69 -7.53 15.86
CA LYS A 230 -19.79 -6.07 15.84
C LYS A 230 -19.54 -5.49 14.46
N ILE A 231 -18.60 -6.04 13.69
CA ILE A 231 -18.33 -5.65 12.31
C ILE A 231 -19.57 -5.89 11.45
N GLN A 232 -20.16 -7.10 11.49
CA GLN A 232 -21.37 -7.38 10.69
C GLN A 232 -22.54 -6.45 11.07
N LYS A 233 -22.75 -6.19 12.37
CA LYS A 233 -23.78 -5.24 12.82
C LYS A 233 -23.53 -3.81 12.35
N ALA A 234 -22.27 -3.35 12.40
CA ALA A 234 -21.91 -2.01 11.94
C ALA A 234 -22.19 -1.85 10.43
N ILE A 235 -21.80 -2.84 9.63
CA ILE A 235 -22.01 -2.83 8.17
C ILE A 235 -23.51 -2.88 7.85
N ALA A 236 -24.26 -3.73 8.53
CA ALA A 236 -25.72 -3.82 8.35
C ALA A 236 -26.47 -2.56 8.79
N SER A 237 -25.85 -1.70 9.61
CA SER A 237 -26.44 -0.44 10.07
C SER A 237 -26.15 0.75 9.14
N VAL A 238 -25.28 0.59 8.15
CA VAL A 238 -25.01 1.64 7.15
C VAL A 238 -26.28 1.86 6.33
N SER A 239 -26.79 3.09 6.33
CA SER A 239 -28.00 3.50 5.60
C SER A 239 -27.69 4.26 4.31
N GLU A 240 -26.42 4.57 4.04
CA GLU A 240 -25.98 5.33 2.87
C GLU A 240 -25.58 4.41 1.72
N GLU A 241 -26.03 4.73 0.51
CA GLU A 241 -25.63 4.01 -0.70
C GLU A 241 -24.20 4.37 -1.15
N PRO A 242 -23.47 3.41 -1.75
CA PRO A 242 -23.89 2.04 -2.08
C PRO A 242 -23.77 1.07 -0.90
N PHE A 243 -24.75 0.16 -0.79
CA PHE A 243 -24.69 -0.93 0.17
C PHE A 243 -23.79 -2.06 -0.35
N PHE A 244 -22.89 -2.53 0.50
CA PHE A 244 -22.13 -3.74 0.25
C PHE A 244 -22.04 -4.56 1.53
N GLY A 245 -22.09 -5.88 1.37
CA GLY A 245 -21.89 -6.82 2.46
C GLY A 245 -20.48 -7.38 2.43
N ILE A 246 -20.01 -7.82 3.60
CA ILE A 246 -18.75 -8.55 3.72
C ILE A 246 -19.00 -9.97 4.18
N ARG A 247 -18.08 -10.85 3.81
CA ARG A 247 -17.94 -12.17 4.42
C ARG A 247 -16.76 -12.17 5.37
N ILE A 248 -16.90 -12.91 6.47
CA ILE A 248 -15.87 -13.02 7.51
C ILE A 248 -15.49 -14.49 7.69
N GLY A 249 -14.20 -14.79 7.74
CA GLY A 249 -13.68 -16.10 8.10
C GLY A 249 -12.67 -16.04 9.23
N ILE A 250 -12.79 -16.97 10.18
CA ILE A 250 -11.95 -17.00 11.40
C ILE A 250 -11.35 -18.39 11.64
N HIS A 251 -10.04 -18.43 11.84
CA HIS A 251 -9.33 -19.63 12.29
C HIS A 251 -8.41 -19.32 13.47
N THR A 252 -8.38 -20.23 14.45
CA THR A 252 -7.48 -20.17 15.60
C THR A 252 -6.45 -21.28 15.50
N GLY A 253 -5.18 -20.95 15.73
CA GLY A 253 -4.07 -21.90 15.71
C GLY A 253 -2.75 -21.25 16.11
N ASP A 254 -1.70 -22.06 16.20
CA ASP A 254 -0.36 -21.56 16.53
C ASP A 254 0.21 -20.73 15.37
N VAL A 255 0.59 -19.50 15.67
CA VAL A 255 1.21 -18.56 14.73
C VAL A 255 2.67 -18.35 15.08
N VAL A 256 3.48 -18.10 14.05
CA VAL A 256 4.88 -17.65 14.18
C VAL A 256 5.05 -16.48 13.23
N GLN A 257 5.47 -15.33 13.75
CA GLN A 257 5.74 -14.15 12.94
C GLN A 257 7.08 -14.29 12.22
N SER A 258 7.14 -13.84 10.97
CA SER A 258 8.39 -13.72 10.22
C SER A 258 8.37 -12.42 9.42
N ARG A 259 9.31 -11.51 9.72
CA ARG A 259 9.45 -10.20 9.05
C ARG A 259 8.18 -9.34 9.08
N GLY A 260 7.59 -9.14 10.26
CA GLY A 260 6.41 -8.28 10.41
C GLY A 260 5.08 -8.90 9.97
N ASP A 261 5.08 -10.09 9.37
CA ASP A 261 3.87 -10.75 8.84
C ASP A 261 3.69 -12.17 9.42
N PHE A 262 2.45 -12.66 9.41
CA PHE A 262 2.14 -14.04 9.76
C PHE A 262 2.14 -14.91 8.50
N PHE A 263 3.20 -15.71 8.34
CA PHE A 263 3.23 -16.76 7.33
C PHE A 263 2.84 -18.09 7.97
N GLY A 264 1.88 -18.81 7.38
CA GLY A 264 1.60 -20.17 7.84
C GLY A 264 0.27 -20.77 7.44
N THR A 265 0.07 -22.00 7.89
CA THR A 265 -1.16 -22.79 7.69
C THR A 265 -2.38 -22.13 8.31
N VAL A 266 -2.22 -21.38 9.41
CA VAL A 266 -3.32 -20.71 10.12
C VAL A 266 -3.93 -19.59 9.27
N VAL A 267 -3.10 -18.69 8.76
CA VAL A 267 -3.50 -17.56 7.89
C VAL A 267 -4.14 -18.08 6.60
N ASN A 268 -3.48 -19.06 5.95
CA ASN A 268 -4.01 -19.68 4.74
C ASN A 268 -5.38 -20.32 4.98
N LYS A 269 -5.59 -20.98 6.12
CA LYS A 269 -6.87 -21.59 6.45
C LYS A 269 -7.95 -20.55 6.77
N ALA A 270 -7.64 -19.49 7.51
CA ALA A 270 -8.59 -18.39 7.76
C ALA A 270 -9.04 -17.74 6.44
N SER A 271 -8.11 -17.45 5.52
CA SER A 271 -8.43 -16.93 4.19
C SER A 271 -9.36 -17.87 3.42
N ARG A 272 -9.08 -19.19 3.40
CA ARG A 272 -9.93 -20.16 2.70
C ARG A 272 -11.31 -20.33 3.33
N ILE A 273 -11.43 -20.20 4.65
CA ILE A 273 -12.73 -20.18 5.34
C ILE A 273 -13.54 -18.97 4.89
N THR A 274 -12.91 -17.79 4.78
CA THR A 274 -13.55 -16.56 4.31
C THR A 274 -14.10 -16.72 2.90
N THR A 275 -13.29 -17.23 1.96
CA THR A 275 -13.72 -17.48 0.58
C THR A 275 -14.88 -18.48 0.46
N ALA A 276 -15.08 -19.36 1.45
CA ALA A 276 -16.17 -20.33 1.44
C ALA A 276 -17.52 -19.73 1.88
N GLY A 277 -17.53 -18.51 2.42
CA GLY A 277 -18.71 -17.77 2.83
C GLY A 277 -19.24 -16.82 1.76
N VAL A 278 -20.42 -16.27 2.05
CA VAL A 278 -21.11 -15.22 1.28
C VAL A 278 -21.31 -13.99 2.15
N ALA A 279 -21.72 -12.86 1.57
CA ALA A 279 -21.94 -11.64 2.34
C ALA A 279 -22.90 -11.84 3.52
N GLY A 280 -22.60 -11.19 4.63
CA GLY A 280 -23.35 -11.30 5.88
C GLY A 280 -23.04 -12.57 6.69
N GLU A 281 -22.18 -13.47 6.22
CA GLU A 281 -21.79 -14.66 6.99
C GLU A 281 -20.51 -14.45 7.80
N ILE A 282 -20.48 -15.10 8.96
CA ILE A 282 -19.27 -15.31 9.76
C ILE A 282 -19.03 -16.82 9.81
N LEU A 283 -18.02 -17.30 9.11
CA LEU A 283 -17.62 -18.69 9.10
C LEU A 283 -16.39 -18.92 9.98
N VAL A 284 -16.40 -20.01 10.74
CA VAL A 284 -15.32 -20.34 11.67
C VAL A 284 -14.93 -21.80 11.54
N SER A 285 -13.66 -22.08 11.80
CA SER A 285 -13.17 -23.46 11.90
C SER A 285 -13.72 -24.18 13.14
N ASP A 286 -13.73 -25.52 13.13
CA ASP A 286 -14.05 -26.33 14.31
C ASP A 286 -13.19 -25.98 15.54
N VAL A 287 -11.89 -25.73 15.33
CA VAL A 287 -10.95 -25.32 16.39
C VAL A 287 -11.40 -24.01 17.03
N THR A 288 -11.70 -22.98 16.24
CA THR A 288 -12.18 -21.69 16.73
C THR A 288 -13.46 -21.85 17.56
N ARG A 289 -14.41 -22.66 17.08
CA ARG A 289 -15.65 -22.95 17.82
C ARG A 289 -15.36 -23.66 19.14
N ALA A 290 -14.51 -24.67 19.13
CA ALA A 290 -14.17 -25.45 20.32
C ALA A 290 -13.52 -24.59 21.40
N MET A 291 -12.72 -23.59 21.03
CA MET A 291 -12.08 -22.65 21.97
C MET A 291 -13.07 -21.80 22.79
N VAL A 292 -14.32 -21.67 22.34
CA VAL A 292 -15.37 -20.95 23.06
C VAL A 292 -16.53 -21.85 23.50
N ALA A 293 -16.35 -23.17 23.45
CA ALA A 293 -17.36 -24.13 23.89
C ALA A 293 -17.73 -23.87 25.37
N GLY A 294 -19.04 -23.76 25.64
CA GLY A 294 -19.55 -23.48 26.99
C GLY A 294 -19.58 -22.00 27.39
N GLN A 295 -19.08 -21.07 26.57
CA GLN A 295 -19.24 -19.64 26.81
C GLN A 295 -20.62 -19.16 26.35
N THR A 296 -21.23 -18.26 27.12
CA THR A 296 -22.48 -17.61 26.73
C THR A 296 -22.22 -16.51 25.71
N GLY A 297 -23.18 -16.27 24.80
CA GLY A 297 -23.11 -15.18 23.82
C GLY A 297 -22.68 -15.59 22.40
N PHE A 298 -22.30 -16.85 22.17
CA PHE A 298 -22.01 -17.37 20.83
C PHE A 298 -22.93 -18.54 20.49
N SER A 299 -23.60 -18.46 19.35
CA SER A 299 -24.42 -19.54 18.81
C SER A 299 -23.93 -19.92 17.43
N PHE A 300 -23.81 -21.23 17.18
CA PHE A 300 -23.25 -21.76 15.94
C PHE A 300 -24.20 -22.75 15.29
N SER A 301 -24.35 -22.66 13.98
CA SER A 301 -24.97 -23.72 13.17
C SER A 301 -23.88 -24.45 12.41
N GLY A 302 -23.84 -25.79 12.53
CA GLY A 302 -22.91 -26.63 11.78
C GLY A 302 -23.20 -26.58 10.28
N LEU A 303 -22.14 -26.58 9.48
CA LEU A 303 -22.21 -26.79 8.04
C LEU A 303 -21.62 -28.16 7.70
N GLU A 304 -22.05 -28.71 6.56
CA GLU A 304 -21.47 -29.93 6.01
C GLU A 304 -19.96 -29.79 5.79
N PRO A 305 -19.16 -30.86 5.96
CA PRO A 305 -17.73 -30.84 5.69
C PRO A 305 -17.44 -30.38 4.25
N ARG A 306 -16.49 -29.44 4.09
CA ARG A 306 -16.12 -28.88 2.77
C ARG A 306 -14.66 -29.14 2.44
N LEU A 307 -14.38 -29.31 1.15
CA LEU A 307 -13.02 -29.20 0.62
C LEU A 307 -12.66 -27.72 0.49
N LEU A 308 -11.55 -27.32 1.08
CA LEU A 308 -11.01 -25.97 0.97
C LEU A 308 -9.82 -25.99 0.02
N LYS A 309 -9.84 -25.11 -1.00
CA LYS A 309 -8.82 -25.09 -2.06
C LYS A 309 -7.40 -24.98 -1.46
N GLY A 310 -6.55 -25.96 -1.78
CA GLY A 310 -5.16 -26.02 -1.34
C GLY A 310 -4.94 -26.57 0.08
N LEU A 311 -6.01 -26.98 0.78
CA LEU A 311 -5.92 -27.68 2.06
C LEU A 311 -6.26 -29.17 1.88
N ARG A 312 -5.60 -30.03 2.67
CA ARG A 312 -5.82 -31.47 2.62
C ARG A 312 -6.99 -31.86 3.52
N GLY A 313 -7.85 -32.75 3.02
CA GLY A 313 -8.95 -33.34 3.76
C GLY A 313 -10.21 -32.47 3.77
N HIS A 314 -11.26 -33.00 4.42
CA HIS A 314 -12.51 -32.26 4.63
C HIS A 314 -12.41 -31.41 5.88
N HIS A 315 -12.95 -30.20 5.81
CA HIS A 315 -12.97 -29.25 6.92
C HIS A 315 -14.41 -28.95 7.30
N VAL A 316 -14.75 -29.18 8.57
CA VAL A 316 -16.04 -28.77 9.13
C VAL A 316 -15.95 -27.28 9.44
N LEU A 317 -16.93 -26.53 8.93
CA LEU A 317 -17.10 -25.11 9.19
C LEU A 317 -18.37 -24.89 9.99
N TYR A 318 -18.39 -23.84 10.78
CA TYR A 318 -19.55 -23.42 11.55
C TYR A 318 -19.88 -21.99 11.20
N ARG A 319 -21.18 -21.70 11.05
CA ARG A 319 -21.66 -20.33 10.91
C ARG A 319 -21.99 -19.78 12.30
N LEU A 320 -21.34 -18.67 12.66
CA LEU A 320 -21.67 -17.91 13.87
C LEU A 320 -22.90 -17.03 13.62
N GLN A 321 -23.88 -17.12 14.51
CA GLN A 321 -25.10 -16.32 14.46
C GLN A 321 -24.87 -14.96 15.11
N TRP A 322 -25.24 -13.88 14.40
CA TRP A 322 -25.04 -12.50 14.86
C TRP A 322 -26.32 -11.63 14.85
N ASN A 323 -27.41 -12.13 14.26
CA ASN A 323 -28.69 -11.43 14.05
C ASN A 323 -29.83 -11.87 14.99
N ASN A 324 -29.50 -12.44 16.15
CA ASN A 324 -30.52 -12.79 17.16
C ASN A 324 -30.81 -11.64 18.10
#